data_AF-I4CDG9-F1
#
_entry.id   AF-I4CDG9-F1
#
_cell.length_a   1.000
_cell.length_b   1.000
_cell.length_c   1.000
_cell.angle_alpha   90.00
_cell.angle_beta   90.00
_cell.angle_gamma   90.00
#
_symmetry.space_group_name_H-M   'P 1'
#
loop_
_entity.id
_entity.type
_entity.pdbx_description
1 polymer ?
#
loop_
_entity_poly.entity_id
_entity_poly.type
_entity_poly.pdbx_seq_one_letter_code
_entity_poly.pdbx_strand_id
1 'polypeptide(L)'
;MKENSMSVHVGVSEFRKAYLDHLKSSRLTQNENRSKLLLLFYATECGLKWLLMRDIYKIARTESVLKKQLFWGHDLLEFAKEAKIGKNFFTGGSVFKIRDRNNPCTCSLKELHQVWRYGKELDPVDEQNASIMLKNICQWLSKK
;
A
#
# COMPACT_ATOMS: atom_id res chain seq x y z
N MET A 1 -32.58 -10.27 9.96
CA MET A 1 -32.15 -9.66 8.68
C MET A 1 -30.69 -10.02 8.46
N LYS A 2 -30.35 -10.75 7.39
CA LYS A 2 -28.95 -10.99 7.03
C LYS A 2 -28.48 -9.75 6.28
N GLU A 3 -27.52 -9.01 6.83
CA GLU A 3 -26.83 -7.96 6.10
C GLU A 3 -26.19 -8.59 4.86
N ASN A 4 -26.72 -8.24 3.69
CA ASN A 4 -26.10 -8.57 2.43
C ASN A 4 -24.92 -7.60 2.28
N SER A 5 -23.77 -7.94 2.86
CA SER A 5 -22.54 -7.19 2.63
C SER A 5 -22.16 -7.37 1.17
N MET A 6 -22.57 -6.41 0.35
CA MET A 6 -22.23 -6.35 -1.06
C MET A 6 -20.72 -6.05 -1.14
N SER A 7 -19.91 -7.11 -1.12
CA SER A 7 -18.49 -7.00 -1.38
C SER A 7 -18.35 -6.56 -2.83
N VAL A 8 -17.78 -5.37 -3.05
CA VAL A 8 -17.37 -4.97 -4.39
C VAL A 8 -16.39 -6.03 -4.89
N HIS A 9 -16.77 -6.77 -5.92
CA HIS A 9 -15.89 -7.76 -6.51
C HIS A 9 -14.79 -7.03 -7.28
N VAL A 10 -13.57 -7.09 -6.77
CA VAL A 10 -12.37 -6.50 -7.40
C VAL A 10 -11.59 -7.63 -8.06
N GLY A 11 -11.14 -7.45 -9.31
CA GLY A 11 -10.33 -8.41 -10.04
C GLY A 11 -8.93 -7.88 -10.36
N VAL A 12 -8.17 -8.65 -11.16
CA VAL A 12 -6.80 -8.30 -11.59
C VAL A 12 -6.79 -6.98 -12.37
N SER A 13 -7.79 -6.76 -13.24
CA SER A 13 -7.93 -5.55 -14.04
C SER A 13 -8.17 -4.33 -13.17
N GLU A 14 -9.02 -4.45 -12.15
CA GLU A 14 -9.38 -3.35 -11.25
C GLU A 14 -8.18 -2.95 -10.39
N PHE A 15 -7.43 -3.92 -9.84
CA PHE A 15 -6.20 -3.61 -9.10
C PHE A 15 -5.15 -2.94 -9.99
N ARG A 16 -4.98 -3.39 -11.24
CA ARG A 16 -4.06 -2.76 -12.20
C ARG A 16 -4.49 -1.33 -12.50
N LYS A 17 -5.79 -1.11 -12.74
CA LYS A 17 -6.35 0.21 -13.03
C LYS A 17 -6.14 1.16 -11.84
N ALA A 18 -6.51 0.73 -10.64
CA ALA A 18 -6.33 1.51 -9.41
C ALA A 18 -4.85 1.85 -9.17
N TYR A 19 -3.94 0.89 -9.36
CA TYR A 19 -2.50 1.14 -9.29
C TYR A 19 -2.07 2.29 -10.22
N LEU A 20 -2.43 2.20 -11.51
CA LEU A 20 -2.04 3.19 -12.51
C LEU A 20 -2.68 4.56 -12.23
N ASP A 21 -3.95 4.60 -11.86
CA ASP A 21 -4.69 5.83 -11.58
C ASP A 21 -4.14 6.54 -10.34
N HIS A 22 -3.87 5.82 -9.25
CA HIS A 22 -3.28 6.38 -8.03
C HIS A 22 -1.83 6.82 -8.24
N LEU A 23 -1.02 6.04 -8.98
CA LEU A 23 0.36 6.41 -9.30
C LEU A 23 0.43 7.65 -10.21
N LYS A 24 -0.46 7.75 -11.20
CA LYS A 24 -0.57 8.94 -12.05
C LYS A 24 -0.97 10.14 -11.21
N SER A 25 -2.00 9.99 -10.37
CA SER A 25 -2.52 11.06 -9.53
C SER A 25 -1.46 11.54 -8.53
N SER A 26 -0.70 10.65 -7.91
CA SER A 26 0.37 11.04 -6.98
C SER A 26 1.48 11.82 -7.69
N ARG A 27 1.81 11.50 -8.94
CA ARG A 27 2.79 12.24 -9.75
C ARG A 27 2.31 13.63 -10.14
N LEU A 28 1.01 13.82 -10.34
CA LEU A 28 0.41 15.11 -10.68
C LEU A 28 0.28 16.05 -9.46
N THR A 29 0.31 15.51 -8.24
CA THR A 29 0.34 16.31 -7.03
C THR A 29 1.69 17.01 -6.88
N GLN A 30 1.69 18.33 -7.07
CA GLN A 30 2.91 19.16 -7.11
C GLN A 30 3.67 19.17 -5.77
N ASN A 31 2.97 19.15 -4.64
CA ASN A 31 3.58 19.18 -3.31
C ASN A 31 3.73 17.77 -2.71
N GLU A 32 4.85 17.52 -2.05
CA GLU A 32 5.02 16.35 -1.16
C GLU A 32 4.19 16.57 0.10
N ASN A 33 2.92 16.20 0.03
CA ASN A 33 1.96 16.31 1.13
C ASN A 33 1.31 14.95 1.43
N ARG A 34 0.57 14.89 2.55
CA ARG A 34 -0.15 13.69 2.99
C ARG A 34 -1.04 13.06 1.91
N SER A 35 -1.69 13.88 1.06
CA SER A 35 -2.53 13.36 -0.02
C SER A 35 -1.72 12.64 -1.09
N LYS A 36 -0.55 13.18 -1.45
CA LYS A 36 0.39 12.51 -2.36
C LYS A 36 0.88 11.19 -1.79
N LEU A 37 1.24 11.16 -0.50
CA LEU A 37 1.71 9.96 0.19
C LEU A 37 0.62 8.91 0.30
N LEU A 38 -0.61 9.31 0.61
CA LEU A 38 -1.78 8.44 0.63
C LEU A 38 -2.02 7.80 -0.75
N LEU A 39 -1.93 8.59 -1.83
CA LEU A 39 -2.03 8.06 -3.19
C LEU A 39 -0.89 7.11 -3.54
N LEU A 40 0.35 7.41 -3.11
CA LEU A 40 1.48 6.48 -3.28
C LEU A 40 1.29 5.18 -2.49
N PHE A 41 0.70 5.24 -1.30
CA PHE A 41 0.37 4.05 -0.52
C PHE A 41 -0.63 3.17 -1.26
N TYR A 42 -1.76 3.73 -1.69
CA TYR A 42 -2.78 2.95 -2.40
C TYR A 42 -2.31 2.48 -3.77
N ALA A 43 -1.48 3.25 -4.47
CA ALA A 43 -0.79 2.78 -5.67
C ALA A 43 0.06 1.54 -5.35
N THR A 44 0.92 1.63 -4.33
CA THR A 44 1.78 0.53 -3.90
C THR A 44 0.97 -0.72 -3.55
N GLU A 45 -0.08 -0.57 -2.74
CA GLU A 45 -0.97 -1.65 -2.33
C GLU A 45 -1.62 -2.32 -3.54
N CYS A 46 -2.29 -1.54 -4.39
CA CYS A 46 -3.00 -2.05 -5.56
C CYS A 46 -2.03 -2.70 -6.56
N GLY A 47 -0.82 -2.17 -6.71
CA GLY A 47 0.20 -2.75 -7.59
C GLY A 47 0.73 -4.10 -7.08
N LEU A 48 0.98 -4.23 -5.78
CA LEU A 48 1.35 -5.50 -5.17
C LEU A 48 0.22 -6.52 -5.28
N LYS A 49 -1.02 -6.12 -4.99
CA LYS A 49 -2.20 -6.99 -5.12
C LYS A 49 -2.44 -7.44 -6.57
N TRP A 50 -2.27 -6.52 -7.53
CA TRP A 50 -2.31 -6.83 -8.95
C TRP A 50 -1.28 -7.90 -9.34
N LEU A 51 -0.02 -7.72 -8.92
CA LEU A 51 1.06 -8.66 -9.21
C LEU A 51 0.77 -10.04 -8.63
N LEU A 52 0.41 -10.10 -7.35
CA LEU A 52 0.09 -11.33 -6.64
C LEU A 52 -1.08 -12.06 -7.27
N MET A 53 -2.18 -11.34 -7.56
CA MET A 53 -3.33 -11.97 -8.22
C MET A 53 -2.96 -12.45 -9.61
N ARG A 54 -2.26 -11.64 -10.42
CA ARG A 54 -1.81 -12.05 -11.75
C ARG A 54 -1.03 -13.36 -11.72
N ASP A 55 -0.13 -13.51 -10.75
CA ASP A 55 0.72 -14.69 -10.64
C ASP A 55 -0.05 -15.90 -10.05
N ILE A 56 -0.98 -15.68 -9.12
CA ILE A 56 -1.90 -16.73 -8.61
C ILE A 56 -2.81 -17.26 -9.74
N TYR A 57 -3.37 -16.38 -10.58
CA TYR A 57 -4.20 -16.77 -11.72
C TYR A 57 -3.44 -17.63 -12.74
N LYS A 58 -2.11 -17.44 -12.86
CA LYS A 58 -1.26 -18.26 -13.74
C LYS A 58 -0.98 -19.67 -13.21
N ILE A 59 -1.01 -19.86 -11.88
CA ILE A 59 -0.56 -21.10 -11.23
C ILE A 59 -1.73 -22.08 -10.94
N ALA A 60 -2.97 -21.67 -11.20
CA ALA A 60 -4.18 -22.52 -11.16
C ALA A 60 -4.42 -23.32 -9.86
N ARG A 61 -3.72 -23.02 -8.76
CA ARG A 61 -3.87 -23.73 -7.49
C ARG A 61 -3.89 -22.75 -6.32
N THR A 62 -4.94 -22.89 -5.49
CA THR A 62 -5.03 -22.64 -4.04
C THR A 62 -4.36 -21.35 -3.53
N GLU A 63 -5.07 -20.39 -2.92
CA GLU A 63 -5.66 -20.54 -1.59
C GLU A 63 -6.73 -19.47 -1.34
N SER A 64 -7.83 -19.87 -0.70
CA SER A 64 -8.89 -18.96 -0.24
C SER A 64 -8.38 -17.92 0.77
N VAL A 65 -7.28 -18.22 1.46
CA VAL A 65 -6.62 -17.35 2.45
C VAL A 65 -5.90 -16.19 1.78
N LEU A 66 -5.02 -16.47 0.79
CA LEU A 66 -4.37 -15.46 -0.04
C LEU A 66 -5.39 -14.53 -0.70
N LYS A 67 -6.51 -15.07 -1.21
CA LYS A 67 -7.60 -14.25 -1.75
C LYS A 67 -8.17 -13.31 -0.69
N LYS A 68 -8.58 -13.81 0.49
CA LYS A 68 -9.12 -12.94 1.55
C LYS A 68 -8.15 -11.83 1.95
N GLN A 69 -6.87 -12.13 2.06
CA GLN A 69 -5.86 -11.17 2.47
C GLN A 69 -5.59 -10.12 1.39
N LEU A 70 -5.57 -10.52 0.11
CA LEU A 70 -5.48 -9.61 -1.03
C LEU A 70 -6.70 -8.68 -1.10
N PHE A 71 -7.89 -9.16 -0.80
CA PHE A 71 -9.11 -8.35 -0.90
C PHE A 71 -9.33 -7.43 0.30
N TRP A 72 -8.97 -7.85 1.51
CA TRP A 72 -9.36 -7.16 2.75
C TRP A 72 -8.18 -6.66 3.60
N GLY A 73 -6.95 -7.02 3.25
CA GLY A 73 -5.74 -6.59 3.95
C GLY A 73 -5.15 -5.30 3.39
N HIS A 74 -4.40 -4.59 4.24
CA HIS A 74 -3.63 -3.38 3.92
C HIS A 74 -2.15 -3.52 4.31
N ASP A 75 -1.69 -4.75 4.53
CA ASP A 75 -0.35 -5.02 5.01
C ASP A 75 0.66 -5.09 3.86
N LEU A 76 1.31 -3.95 3.59
CA LEU A 76 2.31 -3.86 2.54
C LEU A 76 3.52 -4.77 2.79
N LEU A 77 3.91 -5.06 4.05
CA LEU A 77 5.03 -5.96 4.34
C LEU A 77 4.69 -7.38 3.89
N GLU A 78 3.48 -7.81 4.20
CA GLU A 78 3.00 -9.13 3.82
C GLU A 78 2.87 -9.28 2.31
N PHE A 79 2.24 -8.32 1.63
CA PHE A 79 2.12 -8.36 0.17
C PHE A 79 3.49 -8.34 -0.51
N ALA A 80 4.43 -7.58 0.01
CA ALA A 80 5.79 -7.53 -0.51
C ALA A 80 6.56 -8.83 -0.29
N LYS A 81 6.39 -9.48 0.86
CA LYS A 81 6.96 -10.80 1.16
C LYS A 81 6.43 -11.85 0.18
N GLU A 82 5.11 -11.89 -0.02
CA GLU A 82 4.48 -12.80 -0.98
C GLU A 82 4.92 -12.50 -2.42
N ALA A 83 5.10 -11.22 -2.76
CA ALA A 83 5.59 -10.80 -4.08
C ALA A 83 7.09 -11.06 -4.26
N LYS A 84 7.77 -11.61 -3.24
CA LYS A 84 9.21 -11.87 -3.19
C LYS A 84 10.04 -10.64 -3.54
N ILE A 85 9.57 -9.45 -3.13
CA ILE A 85 10.38 -8.24 -3.24
C ILE A 85 11.53 -8.32 -2.23
N GLY A 86 12.71 -7.84 -2.61
CA GLY A 86 13.86 -7.86 -1.70
C GLY A 86 13.58 -7.01 -0.44
N LYS A 87 14.12 -7.42 0.71
CA LYS A 87 13.99 -6.66 1.97
C LYS A 87 14.59 -5.26 1.89
N ASN A 88 15.48 -5.03 0.92
CA ASN A 88 16.14 -3.75 0.64
C ASN A 88 15.16 -2.62 0.26
N PHE A 89 13.90 -2.92 -0.06
CA PHE A 89 12.89 -1.90 -0.34
C PHE A 89 12.32 -1.25 0.94
N PHE A 90 12.41 -1.91 2.10
CA PHE A 90 11.86 -1.43 3.38
C PHE A 90 12.89 -0.66 4.21
N THR A 91 13.46 0.37 3.61
CA THR A 91 14.40 1.28 4.29
C THR A 91 13.67 2.13 5.33
N GLY A 92 14.16 2.16 6.57
CA GLY A 92 13.59 2.99 7.65
C GLY A 92 12.80 2.23 8.73
N GLY A 93 12.66 0.91 8.62
CA GLY A 93 11.99 0.08 9.62
C GLY A 93 10.47 -0.09 9.37
N SER A 94 9.80 -0.80 10.27
CA SER A 94 8.35 -1.09 10.19
C SER A 94 7.50 -0.20 11.09
N VAL A 95 8.13 0.70 11.85
CA VAL A 95 7.53 1.56 12.86
C VAL A 95 7.88 3.01 12.54
N PHE A 96 6.87 3.87 12.48
CA PHE A 96 6.98 5.28 12.12
C PHE A 96 6.44 6.13 13.27
N LYS A 97 7.05 7.28 13.53
CA LYS A 97 6.60 8.22 14.56
C LYS A 97 5.59 9.18 13.95
N ILE A 98 4.47 9.34 14.64
CA ILE A 98 3.45 10.33 14.28
C ILE A 98 3.86 11.67 14.89
N ARG A 99 3.80 12.74 14.10
CA ARG A 99 4.07 14.11 14.54
C ARG A 99 2.92 14.61 15.40
N ASP A 100 2.97 14.30 16.69
CA ASP A 100 2.03 14.79 17.69
C ASP A 100 2.80 15.21 18.95
N ARG A 101 2.86 16.53 19.19
CA ARG A 101 3.60 17.10 20.34
C ARG A 101 2.90 16.83 21.68
N ASN A 102 1.59 16.61 21.66
CA ASN A 102 0.78 16.46 22.86
C ASN A 102 0.60 14.99 23.23
N ASN A 103 0.65 14.09 22.25
CA ASN A 103 0.53 12.66 22.47
C ASN A 103 1.47 11.88 21.53
N PRO A 104 2.76 11.74 21.89
CA PRO A 104 3.72 10.99 21.09
C PRO A 104 3.23 9.56 20.88
N CYS A 105 3.04 9.19 19.62
CA CYS A 105 2.60 7.85 19.25
C CYS A 105 3.34 7.36 18.00
N THR A 106 3.36 6.04 17.82
CA THR A 106 3.93 5.39 16.66
C THR A 106 2.85 4.63 15.92
N CYS A 107 3.11 4.35 14.64
CA CYS A 107 2.27 3.50 13.83
C CYS A 107 3.10 2.51 13.03
N SER A 108 2.52 1.37 12.71
CA SER A 108 3.09 0.38 11.82
C SER A 108 2.93 0.76 10.34
N LEU A 109 3.64 0.05 9.45
CA LEU A 109 3.46 0.22 8.00
C LEU A 109 2.00 0.06 7.56
N LYS A 110 1.29 -0.91 8.15
CA LYS A 110 -0.13 -1.19 7.86
C LYS A 110 -1.04 0.00 8.20
N GLU A 111 -0.63 0.85 9.12
CA GLU A 111 -1.42 1.98 9.63
C GLU A 111 -1.09 3.31 8.94
N LEU A 112 -0.01 3.39 8.15
CA LEU A 112 0.40 4.64 7.47
C LEU A 112 -0.73 5.30 6.68
N HIS A 113 -1.50 4.51 5.94
CA HIS A 113 -2.65 5.04 5.19
C HIS A 113 -3.69 5.71 6.09
N GLN A 114 -3.88 5.23 7.32
CA GLN A 114 -4.81 5.84 8.27
C GLN A 114 -4.28 7.16 8.78
N VAL A 115 -2.98 7.25 9.07
CA VAL A 115 -2.31 8.51 9.48
C VAL A 115 -2.63 9.61 8.48
N TRP A 116 -2.33 9.38 7.20
CA TRP A 116 -2.57 10.38 6.15
C TRP A 116 -4.07 10.59 5.87
N ARG A 117 -4.88 9.52 5.90
CA ARG A 117 -6.34 9.61 5.69
C ARG A 117 -7.02 10.49 6.74
N TYR A 118 -6.59 10.40 7.99
CA TYR A 118 -7.14 11.19 9.10
C TYR A 118 -6.40 12.51 9.34
N GLY A 119 -5.55 12.92 8.40
CA GLY A 119 -4.94 14.25 8.42
C GLY A 119 -3.76 14.39 9.39
N LYS A 120 -3.27 13.30 9.98
CA LYS A 120 -2.04 13.28 10.77
C LYS A 120 -0.81 13.25 9.84
N GLU A 121 0.33 13.65 10.38
CA GLU A 121 1.63 13.67 9.70
C GLU A 121 2.61 12.79 10.47
N LEU A 122 3.68 12.35 9.81
CA LEU A 122 4.78 11.66 10.49
C LEU A 122 5.86 12.66 10.88
N ASP A 123 6.78 12.23 11.74
CA ASP A 123 8.02 12.98 11.91
C ASP A 123 8.73 13.14 10.54
N PRO A 124 9.39 14.28 10.27
CA PRO A 124 9.92 14.58 8.92
C PRO A 124 10.82 13.48 8.35
N VAL A 125 11.63 12.84 9.20
CA VAL A 125 12.51 11.73 8.82
C VAL A 125 11.71 10.50 8.41
N ASP A 126 10.67 10.15 9.17
CA ASP A 126 9.82 9.01 8.91
C ASP A 126 8.91 9.23 7.69
N GLU A 127 8.43 10.46 7.49
CA GLU A 127 7.70 10.87 6.30
C GLU A 127 8.55 10.70 5.03
N GLN A 128 9.81 11.14 5.08
CA GLN A 128 10.76 11.00 3.99
C GLN A 128 11.08 9.52 3.71
N ASN A 129 11.33 8.73 4.76
CA ASN A 129 11.61 7.29 4.64
C ASN A 129 10.42 6.55 4.02
N ALA A 130 9.20 6.82 4.48
CA ALA A 130 7.98 6.26 3.92
C ALA A 130 7.81 6.65 2.43
N SER A 131 8.05 7.91 2.08
CA SER A 131 7.99 8.41 0.70
C SER A 131 8.97 7.67 -0.21
N ILE A 132 10.24 7.54 0.20
CA ILE A 132 11.28 6.83 -0.55
C ILE A 132 10.92 5.36 -0.74
N MET A 133 10.53 4.67 0.34
CA MET A 133 10.12 3.27 0.29
C MET A 133 8.98 3.05 -0.70
N LEU A 134 7.88 3.82 -0.59
CA LEU A 134 6.72 3.69 -1.49
C LEU A 134 7.09 3.97 -2.95
N LYS A 135 7.92 4.99 -3.21
CA LYS A 135 8.43 5.32 -4.55
C LYS A 135 9.27 4.18 -5.13
N ASN A 136 10.17 3.60 -4.34
CA ASN A 136 11.01 2.48 -4.76
C ASN A 136 10.18 1.24 -5.11
N ILE A 137 9.17 0.90 -4.29
CA ILE A 137 8.28 -0.22 -4.59
C ILE A 137 7.48 0.06 -5.86
N CYS A 138 6.91 1.26 -6.01
CA CYS A 138 6.20 1.67 -7.24
C CYS A 138 7.09 1.58 -8.49
N GLN A 139 8.36 1.97 -8.40
CA GLN A 139 9.33 1.89 -9.50
C GLN A 139 9.73 0.45 -9.83
N TRP A 140 9.79 -0.43 -8.83
CA TRP A 140 9.99 -1.86 -9.06
C TRP A 140 8.77 -2.49 -9.74
N LEU A 141 7.56 -2.14 -9.29
CA LEU A 141 6.30 -2.60 -9.87
C LEU A 141 6.15 -2.20 -11.33
N SER A 142 6.63 -1.01 -11.73
CA SER A 142 6.55 -0.59 -13.14
C SER A 142 7.44 -1.40 -14.09
N LYS A 143 8.33 -2.25 -13.57
CA LYS A 143 9.18 -3.16 -14.34
C LYS A 143 8.61 -4.60 -14.40
N LYS A 144 7.42 -4.85 -13.83
CA LYS A 144 6.76 -6.16 -13.77
C LYS A 144 5.66 -6.32 -14.80
#